data_AF-A0A961VF60-F1
#
_entry.id   AF-A0A961VF60-F1
#
_cell.length_a   1.000
_cell.length_b   1.000
_cell.length_c   1.000
_cell.angle_alpha   90.00
_cell.angle_beta   90.00
_cell.angle_gamma   90.00
#
_symmetry.space_group_name_H-M   'P 1'
#
loop_
_entity.id
_entity.type
_entity.pdbx_description
1 polymer ?
#
loop_
_entity_poly.entity_id
_entity_poly.type
_entity_poly.pdbx_seq_one_letter_code
_entity_poly.pdbx_strand_id
1 'polypeptide(L)'
;RYGIPEYRLPYDTLDRDVGVIEAMGAKINCGVRIGTDISMDQLRADNDAVVLAIGLHLGRSTRIPGTDNPDVTKAVELLRKITDGEEV
;
A
#
# COMPACT_ATOMS: atom_id res chain seq x y z
N ARG A 1 -1.09 -2.34 5.78
CA ARG A 1 -0.28 -3.57 5.82
C ARG A 1 -1.02 -4.58 4.94
N TYR A 2 -0.44 -5.07 3.84
CA TYR A 2 -1.27 -5.70 2.78
C TYR A 2 -0.57 -6.79 1.94
N GLY A 3 0.71 -7.07 2.18
CA GLY A 3 1.53 -7.80 1.21
C GLY A 3 2.43 -8.86 1.82
N ILE A 4 3.28 -8.47 2.77
CA ILE A 4 4.16 -9.42 3.46
C ILE A 4 3.40 -9.99 4.66
N PRO A 5 3.22 -11.32 4.75
CA PRO A 5 2.55 -11.94 5.88
C PRO A 5 3.28 -11.67 7.20
N GLU A 6 2.52 -11.59 8.30
CA GLU A 6 3.07 -11.27 9.62
C GLU A 6 4.12 -12.28 10.10
N TYR A 7 3.99 -13.57 9.76
CA TYR A 7 4.99 -14.58 10.10
C TYR A 7 6.36 -14.33 9.43
N ARG A 8 6.42 -13.51 8.37
CA ARG A 8 7.65 -13.08 7.68
C ARG A 8 8.11 -11.70 8.10
N LEU A 9 7.17 -10.79 8.35
CA LEU A 9 7.43 -9.43 8.79
C LEU A 9 6.50 -9.12 9.97
N PRO A 10 6.97 -9.34 11.21
CA PRO A 10 6.20 -9.02 12.41
C PRO A 10 5.79 -7.55 12.44
N TYR A 11 4.51 -7.30 12.69
CA TYR A 11 3.95 -5.95 12.60
C TYR A 11 4.46 -5.02 13.71
N ASP A 12 4.74 -5.56 14.89
CA ASP A 12 5.35 -4.84 16.00
C ASP A 12 6.73 -4.25 15.65
N THR A 13 7.50 -4.98 14.83
CA THR A 13 8.81 -4.56 14.35
C THR A 13 8.68 -3.42 13.34
N LEU A 14 7.74 -3.55 12.41
CA LEU A 14 7.43 -2.50 11.45
C LEU A 14 6.94 -1.22 12.16
N ASP A 15 6.12 -1.36 13.19
CA ASP A 15 5.61 -0.21 13.96
C ASP A 15 6.71 0.53 14.71
N ARG A 16 7.72 -0.20 15.21
CA ARG A 16 8.91 0.43 15.80
C ARG A 16 9.67 1.28 14.78
N ASP A 17 9.86 0.77 13.57
CA ASP A 17 10.57 1.51 12.51
C ASP A 17 9.78 2.75 12.06
N VAL A 18 8.45 2.65 11.95
CA VAL A 18 7.58 3.81 11.67
C VAL A 18 7.67 4.84 12.80
N GLY A 19 7.65 4.40 14.06
CA GLY A 19 7.79 5.28 15.22
C GLY A 19 9.12 6.03 15.27
N VAL A 20 10.21 5.43 14.80
CA VAL A 20 11.51 6.13 14.65
C VAL A 20 11.40 7.25 13.62
N ILE A 21 10.72 7.02 12.50
CA ILE A 21 10.51 8.04 11.45
C ILE A 21 9.66 9.20 11.98
N GLU A 22 8.59 8.92 12.72
CA GLU A 22 7.77 9.93 13.38
C GLU A 22 8.56 10.73 14.42
N ALA A 23 9.40 10.06 15.23
CA ALA A 23 10.24 10.70 16.24
C ALA A 23 11.31 11.64 15.63
N MET A 24 11.72 11.41 14.38
CA MET A 24 12.58 12.33 13.61
C MET A 24 11.83 13.57 13.09
N GLY A 25 10.52 13.69 13.35
CA GLY A 25 9.70 14.84 12.99
C GLY A 25 8.87 14.68 11.72
N ALA A 26 8.84 13.49 11.13
CA ALA A 26 7.97 13.22 9.99
C ALA A 26 6.50 13.25 10.41
N LYS A 27 5.64 13.89 9.59
CA LYS A 27 4.19 13.89 9.78
C LYS A 27 3.56 12.90 8.80
N ILE A 28 2.85 11.90 9.32
CA ILE A 28 2.19 10.86 8.53
C ILE A 28 0.68 11.12 8.52
N ASN A 29 0.13 11.46 7.36
CA ASN A 29 -1.31 11.68 7.18
C ASN A 29 -1.92 10.47 6.47
N CYS A 30 -2.53 9.56 7.24
CA CYS A 30 -3.24 8.40 6.73
C CYS A 30 -4.65 8.76 6.24
N GLY A 31 -5.24 7.90 5.40
CA GLY A 31 -6.61 8.09 4.91
C GLY A 31 -6.76 9.23 3.88
N VAL A 32 -5.66 9.75 3.36
CA VAL A 32 -5.65 10.81 2.34
C VAL A 32 -5.25 10.22 0.99
N ARG A 33 -6.12 10.37 -0.01
CA ARG A 33 -5.88 9.94 -1.39
C ARG A 33 -5.58 11.15 -2.29
N ILE A 34 -4.38 11.16 -2.84
CA ILE A 34 -3.96 12.16 -3.84
C ILE A 34 -4.78 12.00 -5.12
N GLY A 35 -5.30 13.11 -5.65
CA GLY A 35 -6.23 13.17 -6.77
C GLY A 35 -7.71 13.04 -6.37
N THR A 36 -8.02 12.83 -5.09
CA THR A 36 -9.39 12.80 -4.56
C THR A 36 -9.55 13.77 -3.40
N ASP A 37 -8.78 13.58 -2.33
CA ASP A 37 -8.86 14.40 -1.11
C ASP A 37 -7.93 15.61 -1.18
N ILE A 38 -6.81 15.49 -1.90
CA ILE A 38 -5.84 16.57 -2.17
C ILE A 38 -5.36 16.50 -3.61
N SER A 39 -5.16 17.64 -4.26
CA SER A 39 -4.63 17.67 -5.63
C SER A 39 -3.09 17.64 -5.66
N MET A 40 -2.52 17.15 -6.76
CA MET A 40 -1.07 17.20 -6.96
C MET A 40 -0.54 18.64 -7.07
N ASP A 41 -1.33 19.54 -7.64
CA ASP A 41 -0.96 20.95 -7.78
C ASP A 41 -0.86 21.64 -6.43
N GLN A 42 -1.78 21.34 -5.50
CA GLN A 42 -1.71 21.83 -4.13
C GLN A 42 -0.42 21.38 -3.44
N LEU A 43 -0.06 20.10 -3.56
CA LEU A 43 1.17 19.56 -2.98
C LEU A 43 2.43 20.25 -3.53
N ARG A 44 2.44 20.60 -4.82
CA ARG A 44 3.55 21.33 -5.45
C ARG A 44 3.61 22.80 -5.03
N ALA A 45 2.47 23.41 -4.75
CA ALA A 45 2.41 24.80 -4.28
C ALA A 45 2.85 24.93 -2.81
N ASP A 46 2.49 23.96 -1.98
CA ASP A 46 2.70 24.01 -0.52
C ASP A 46 4.08 23.50 -0.06
N ASN A 47 4.85 22.87 -0.94
CA ASN A 47 6.12 22.21 -0.58
C ASN A 47 7.22 22.56 -1.58
N ASP A 48 8.46 22.69 -1.09
CA ASP A 48 9.63 22.94 -1.93
C ASP A 48 9.93 21.79 -2.91
N ALA A 49 9.58 20.56 -2.53
CA ALA A 49 9.76 19.36 -3.34
C ALA A 49 8.70 18.30 -3.02
N VAL A 50 8.39 17.46 -4.01
CA VAL A 50 7.45 16.34 -3.86
C VAL A 50 8.07 15.07 -4.42
N VAL A 51 8.07 14.00 -3.62
CA VAL A 51 8.51 12.66 -4.03
C VAL A 51 7.32 11.73 -4.11
N LEU A 52 7.16 11.04 -5.25
CA LEU A 52 6.14 10.01 -5.43
C LEU A 52 6.68 8.65 -5.00
N ALA A 53 6.22 8.15 -3.86
CA ALA A 53 6.58 6.86 -3.29
C ALA A 53 5.37 5.91 -3.13
N ILE A 54 4.41 5.97 -4.06
CA ILE A 54 3.14 5.24 -3.97
C ILE A 54 3.23 3.75 -4.34
N GLY A 55 4.34 3.29 -4.94
CA GLY A 55 4.50 1.88 -5.31
C GLY A 55 3.50 1.38 -6.37
N LEU A 56 3.34 0.05 -6.46
CA LEU A 56 2.47 -0.64 -7.42
C LEU A 56 1.43 -1.50 -6.70
N HIS A 57 0.22 -0.97 -6.55
CA HIS A 57 -0.83 -1.63 -5.77
C HIS A 57 -1.68 -2.66 -6.54
N LEU A 58 -1.54 -2.73 -7.87
CA LEU A 58 -2.35 -3.59 -8.73
C LEU A 58 -1.57 -4.83 -9.19
N GLY A 59 -2.24 -5.99 -9.16
CA GLY A 59 -1.70 -7.23 -9.70
C GLY A 59 -1.77 -7.25 -11.23
N ARG A 60 -0.76 -7.86 -11.85
CA ARG A 60 -0.66 -8.03 -13.30
C ARG A 60 -1.24 -9.38 -13.72
N SER A 61 -1.94 -9.42 -14.86
CA SER A 61 -2.35 -10.68 -15.50
C SER A 61 -1.14 -11.38 -16.13
N THR A 62 -1.18 -12.71 -16.17
CA THR A 62 -0.20 -13.55 -16.87
C THR A 62 -0.37 -13.49 -18.39
N ARG A 63 -1.50 -12.97 -18.90
CA ARG A 63 -1.82 -12.82 -20.33
C ARG A 63 -1.77 -14.14 -21.12
N ILE A 64 -2.19 -15.23 -20.47
CA ILE A 64 -2.33 -16.55 -21.10
C ILE A 64 -3.82 -16.92 -21.20
N PRO A 65 -4.21 -17.83 -22.12
CA PRO A 65 -5.58 -18.35 -22.15
C PRO A 65 -6.01 -18.88 -20.79
N GLY A 66 -7.21 -18.50 -20.33
CA GLY A 66 -7.76 -18.88 -19.03
C GLY A 66 -7.38 -17.96 -17.86
N THR A 67 -6.60 -16.89 -18.07
CA THR A 67 -6.22 -15.95 -16.99
C THR A 67 -7.39 -15.18 -16.36
N ASP A 68 -8.55 -15.13 -17.01
CA ASP A 68 -9.75 -14.43 -16.53
C ASP A 68 -10.79 -15.38 -15.92
N ASN A 69 -10.42 -16.66 -15.70
CA ASN A 69 -11.29 -17.63 -15.03
C ASN A 69 -11.58 -17.16 -13.58
N PRO A 70 -12.82 -17.31 -13.07
CA PRO A 70 -13.22 -16.86 -11.73
C PRO A 70 -12.40 -17.49 -10.58
N ASP A 71 -11.80 -18.66 -10.78
CA ASP A 71 -10.96 -19.33 -9.78
C ASP A 71 -9.49 -18.82 -9.81
N VAL A 72 -9.15 -17.90 -10.71
CA VAL A 72 -7.82 -17.30 -10.82
C VAL A 72 -7.77 -15.98 -10.06
N THR A 73 -7.06 -15.98 -8.93
CA THR A 73 -6.89 -14.79 -8.07
C THR A 73 -5.50 -14.17 -8.22
N LYS A 74 -5.43 -12.83 -8.29
CA LYS A 74 -4.16 -12.11 -8.25
C LYS A 74 -3.56 -12.18 -6.85
N ALA A 75 -2.26 -12.47 -6.76
CA ALA A 75 -1.57 -12.61 -5.46
C ALA A 75 -1.77 -11.41 -4.52
N VAL A 76 -1.71 -10.17 -5.04
CA VAL A 76 -1.89 -8.96 -4.22
C VAL A 76 -3.30 -8.82 -3.64
N GLU A 77 -4.31 -9.38 -4.30
CA GLU A 77 -5.68 -9.40 -3.81
C GLU A 77 -5.84 -10.45 -2.71
N LEU A 78 -5.36 -11.68 -2.96
CA LEU A 78 -5.37 -12.76 -1.98
C LEU A 78 -4.64 -12.36 -0.68
N LEU A 79 -3.44 -11.81 -0.80
CA LEU A 79 -2.64 -11.39 0.36
C LEU A 79 -3.32 -10.27 1.15
N ARG A 80 -4.02 -9.35 0.48
CA ARG A 80 -4.79 -8.29 1.15
C ARG A 80 -5.95 -8.88 1.92
N LYS A 81 -6.78 -9.72 1.29
CA LYS A 81 -7.93 -10.38 1.94
C LYS A 81 -7.51 -11.15 3.20
N ILE A 82 -6.44 -11.94 3.10
CA ILE A 82 -5.88 -12.65 4.26
C ILE A 82 -5.45 -11.68 5.37
N THR A 83 -4.81 -10.57 5.00
CA THR A 83 -4.34 -9.57 5.97
C THR A 83 -5.51 -8.84 6.65
N ASP A 84 -6.58 -8.59 5.91
CA ASP A 84 -7.79 -7.91 6.40
C ASP A 84 -8.72 -8.87 7.18
N GLY A 85 -8.35 -10.16 7.27
CA GLY A 85 -9.10 -11.18 8.01
C GLY A 85 -10.34 -11.69 7.28
N GLU A 86 -10.40 -11.50 5.96
CA GLU A 86 -11.46 -12.03 5.10
C GLU A 86 -11.33 -13.55 4.91
N GLU A 87 -12.47 -14.23 4.74
CA GLU A 87 -12.51 -15.64 4.36
C GLU A 87 -12.14 -15.77 2.86
N VAL A 88 -11.19 -16.65 2.55
CA VAL A 88 -10.61 -16.85 1.20
C VAL A 88 -10.53 -18.31 0.83
#